data_AF-A0A495J879-F1
#
_entry.id   AF-A0A495J879-F1
#
_cell.length_a   1.000
_cell.length_b   1.000
_cell.length_c   1.000
_cell.angle_alpha   90.00
_cell.angle_beta   90.00
_cell.angle_gamma   90.00
#
_symmetry.space_group_name_H-M   'P 1'
#
loop_
_entity.id
_entity.type
_entity.pdbx_description
1 polymer ?
#
loop_
_entity_poly.entity_id
_entity_poly.type
_entity_poly.pdbx_seq_one_letter_code
_entity_poly.pdbx_strand_id
1 'polypeptide(L)'
;MSYEIIQTGETEVFKLLHVTSTRFRKWIVWRVQFHDGKETFLYRCDNEWMQWSKTHLDKPVLKAVADCIENTSIRNQLKSIFA
;
A
#
# COMPACT_ATOMS: atom_id res chain seq x y z
N MET A 1 3.37 -11.43 -0.66
CA MET A 1 3.85 -10.56 -1.75
C MET A 1 2.67 -10.39 -2.68
N SER A 2 2.16 -9.17 -2.86
CA SER A 2 1.03 -8.89 -3.75
C SER A 2 1.44 -7.78 -4.71
N TYR A 3 1.21 -8.03 -5.99
CA TYR A 3 1.29 -7.02 -7.04
C TYR A 3 -0.10 -6.44 -7.20
N GLU A 4 -0.25 -5.13 -7.08
CA GLU A 4 -1.54 -4.48 -7.26
C GLU A 4 -1.43 -3.36 -8.29
N ILE A 5 -2.37 -3.36 -9.24
CA ILE A 5 -2.48 -2.38 -10.31
C ILE A 5 -3.46 -1.33 -9.83
N ILE A 6 -3.01 -0.08 -9.71
CA ILE A 6 -3.87 1.03 -9.35
C ILE A 6 -4.17 1.84 -10.61
N GLN A 7 -5.46 1.99 -10.91
CA GLN A 7 -5.97 2.85 -11.97
C GLN A 7 -6.39 4.20 -11.34
N THR A 8 -5.76 5.29 -11.76
CA THR A 8 -6.18 6.65 -11.38
C THR A 8 -7.18 7.18 -12.40
N GLY A 9 -8.35 7.65 -11.95
CA GLY A 9 -9.51 7.91 -12.83
C GLY A 9 -9.42 9.07 -13.84
N GLU A 10 -8.35 9.88 -13.85
CA GLU A 10 -8.25 11.06 -14.74
C GLU A 10 -7.30 10.87 -15.93
N THR A 11 -6.42 9.87 -15.87
CA THR A 11 -5.52 9.51 -16.95
C THR A 11 -5.40 7.99 -16.89
N GLU A 12 -5.60 7.28 -18.00
CA GLU A 12 -5.50 5.81 -18.12
C GLU A 12 -4.06 5.29 -17.89
N VAL A 13 -3.41 5.76 -16.84
CA VAL A 13 -2.06 5.39 -16.45
C VAL A 13 -2.20 4.31 -15.39
N PHE A 14 -2.07 3.06 -15.84
CA PHE A 14 -1.93 1.92 -14.95
C PHE A 14 -0.57 2.00 -14.27
N LYS A 15 -0.56 2.28 -12.96
CA LYS A 15 0.66 2.17 -12.15
C LYS A 15 0.63 0.80 -11.47
N LEU A 16 1.49 -0.10 -11.95
CA LEU A 16 1.72 -1.37 -11.26
C LEU A 16 2.63 -1.08 -10.04
N LEU A 17 2.20 -1.54 -8.88
CA LEU A 17 2.88 -1.31 -7.61
C LEU A 17 3.23 -2.65 -7.00
N HIS A 18 4.46 -2.76 -6.53
CA HIS A 18 4.89 -3.88 -5.72
C HIS A 18 4.78 -3.50 -4.25
N VAL A 19 3.81 -4.11 -3.55
CA VAL A 19 3.54 -3.83 -2.14
C VAL A 19 4.03 -5.00 -1.29
N THR A 20 4.94 -4.69 -0.37
CA THR A 20 5.49 -5.67 0.57
C THR A 20 5.40 -5.13 1.99
N SER A 21 4.92 -5.96 2.92
CA SER A 21 4.93 -5.63 4.35
C SER A 21 6.26 -6.02 4.97
N THR A 22 6.81 -5.15 5.81
CA THR A 22 7.96 -5.46 6.67
C THR A 22 7.73 -4.91 8.08
N ARG A 23 8.51 -5.38 9.04
CA ARG A 23 8.44 -4.94 10.43
C ARG A 23 9.60 -3.99 10.71
N PHE A 24 9.30 -2.75 11.08
CA PHE A 24 10.29 -1.77 11.50
C PHE A 24 10.10 -1.45 12.98
N ARG A 25 11.01 -1.95 13.82
CA ARG A 25 10.87 -1.94 15.29
C ARG A 25 9.54 -2.59 15.72
N LYS A 26 8.63 -1.81 16.33
CA LYS A 26 7.30 -2.27 16.76
C LYS A 26 6.21 -2.04 15.70
N TRP A 27 6.53 -1.34 14.61
CA TRP A 27 5.57 -0.93 13.59
C TRP A 27 5.59 -1.91 12.42
N ILE A 28 4.41 -2.15 11.84
CA ILE A 28 4.29 -2.74 10.51
C ILE A 28 4.35 -1.57 9.53
N VAL A 29 5.22 -1.70 8.54
CA VAL A 29 5.38 -0.72 7.46
C VAL A 29 5.26 -1.44 6.12
N TRP A 30 4.68 -0.75 5.15
CA TRP A 30 4.46 -1.29 3.81
C TRP A 30 5.35 -0.55 2.83
N ARG A 31 6.28 -1.26 2.22
CA ARG A 31 7.10 -0.75 1.13
C ARG A 31 6.28 -0.83 -0.15
N VAL A 32 6.16 0.31 -0.82
CA VAL A 32 5.51 0.46 -2.12
C VAL A 32 6.58 0.82 -3.13
N GLN A 33 6.86 -0.09 -4.06
CA GLN A 33 7.81 0.14 -5.13
C GLN A 33 7.07 0.38 -6.45
N PHE A 34 7.53 1.40 -7.17
CA PHE A 34 7.02 1.77 -8.49
C PHE A 34 7.91 1.19 -9.60
N HIS A 35 7.38 1.07 -10.81
CA HIS A 35 8.15 0.58 -11.97
C HIS A 35 9.33 1.45 -12.38
N ASP A 36 9.28 2.74 -12.07
CA ASP A 36 10.38 3.67 -12.35
C ASP A 36 11.53 3.54 -11.33
N GLY A 37 11.48 2.53 -10.44
CA GLY A 37 12.48 2.28 -9.41
C GLY A 37 12.32 3.18 -8.19
N LYS A 38 11.36 4.11 -8.17
CA LYS A 38 11.04 4.87 -6.96
C LYS A 38 10.39 3.96 -5.94
N GLU A 39 10.53 4.33 -4.68
CA GLU A 39 9.86 3.64 -3.59
C GLU A 39 9.46 4.60 -2.49
N THR A 40 8.41 4.22 -1.78
CA THR A 40 7.97 4.91 -0.57
C THR A 40 7.53 3.89 0.47
N PHE A 41 7.48 4.34 1.71
CA PHE A 41 7.02 3.54 2.83
C PHE A 41 5.74 4.13 3.39
N LEU A 42 4.74 3.27 3.53
CA LEU A 42 3.48 3.55 4.17
C LEU A 42 3.49 2.97 5.58
N TYR A 43 2.86 3.69 6.49
CA TYR A 43 2.60 3.21 7.84
C TYR A 43 1.26 3.74 8.29
N ARG A 44 0.61 2.99 9.16
CA ARG A 44 -0.65 3.40 9.77
C ARG A 44 -0.34 4.04 11.11
N CYS A 45 -0.79 5.28 11.32
CA CYS A 45 -0.79 5.95 12.61
C CYS A 45 -2.24 6.08 13.05
N ASP A 46 -2.64 5.35 14.08
CA ASP A 46 -4.04 5.21 14.50
C ASP A 46 -4.98 4.80 13.35
N ASN A 47 -5.83 5.74 12.89
CA ASN A 47 -6.77 5.54 11.79
C ASN A 47 -6.35 6.24 10.49
N GLU A 48 -5.16 6.81 10.43
CA GLU A 48 -4.66 7.50 9.26
C GLU A 48 -3.49 6.78 8.61
N TRP A 49 -3.53 6.72 7.28
CA TRP A 49 -2.44 6.22 6.47
C TRP A 49 -1.45 7.34 6.17
N MET A 50 -0.21 7.13 6.58
CA MET A 50 0.87 8.09 6.44
C MET A 50 1.92 7.55 5.48
N GLN A 51 2.56 8.46 4.75
CA GLN A 51 3.71 8.16 3.91
C GLN A 51 4.96 8.80 4.51
N TRP A 52 6.09 8.08 4.46
CA TRP A 52 7.37 8.59 4.96
C TRP A 52 7.85 9.80 4.16
N SER A 53 7.68 9.76 2.83
CA SER A 53 8.05 10.85 1.92
C SER A 53 6.81 11.58 1.45
N LYS A 54 6.76 12.91 1.63
CA LYS A 54 5.63 13.77 1.19
C LYS A 54 5.49 13.87 -0.34
N THR A 55 6.39 13.31 -1.13
CA THR A 55 6.54 13.68 -2.55
C THR A 55 6.25 12.56 -3.56
N HIS A 56 5.87 11.35 -3.14
CA HIS A 56 5.78 10.20 -4.08
C HIS A 56 4.35 9.72 -4.37
N LEU A 57 3.41 9.86 -3.44
CA LEU A 57 2.01 9.50 -3.66
C LEU A 57 1.12 10.73 -3.46
N ASP A 58 0.35 11.07 -4.49
CA ASP A 58 -0.78 11.99 -4.35
C ASP A 58 -1.88 11.35 -3.50
N LYS A 59 -2.71 12.18 -2.86
CA LYS A 59 -3.79 11.71 -1.96
C LYS A 59 -4.67 10.60 -2.56
N PRO A 60 -5.10 10.65 -3.84
CA PRO A 60 -5.90 9.59 -4.43
C PRO A 60 -5.13 8.26 -4.52
N VAL A 61 -3.85 8.30 -4.86
CA VAL A 61 -3.01 7.10 -4.99
C VAL A 61 -2.71 6.52 -3.62
N LEU A 62 -2.41 7.38 -2.64
CA LEU A 62 -2.23 6.97 -1.25
C LEU A 62 -3.45 6.21 -0.72
N LYS A 63 -4.66 6.74 -0.97
CA LYS A 63 -5.91 6.09 -0.57
C LYS A 63 -6.10 4.75 -1.28
N ALA A 64 -5.88 4.68 -2.58
CA ALA A 64 -6.01 3.43 -3.32
C ALA A 64 -5.04 2.34 -2.84
N VAL A 65 -3.79 2.70 -2.52
CA VAL A 65 -2.81 1.74 -1.94
C VAL A 65 -3.24 1.31 -0.54
N ALA A 66 -3.75 2.22 0.29
CA ALA A 66 -4.25 1.91 1.61
C ALA A 66 -5.42 0.91 1.56
N ASP A 67 -6.42 1.17 0.70
CA ASP A 67 -7.58 0.29 0.52
C ASP A 67 -7.15 -1.11 0.04
N CYS A 68 -6.14 -1.18 -0.84
CA CYS A 68 -5.48 -2.40 -1.29
C CYS A 68 -4.90 -3.21 -0.11
N ILE A 69 -4.12 -2.54 0.74
CA ILE A 69 -3.48 -3.16 1.90
C ILE A 69 -4.53 -3.68 2.89
N GLU A 70 -5.56 -2.89 3.17
CA GLU A 70 -6.63 -3.26 4.10
C GLU A 70 -7.43 -4.47 3.59
N ASN A 71 -7.81 -4.49 2.31
CA ASN A 71 -8.52 -5.62 1.71
C ASN A 71 -7.69 -6.91 1.76
N THR A 72 -6.38 -6.83 1.49
CA THR A 72 -5.47 -7.97 1.61
C THR A 72 -5.37 -8.44 3.06
N SER A 73 -5.30 -7.51 4.02
CA SER A 73 -5.26 -7.82 5.45
C SER A 73 -6.53 -8.55 5.91
N ILE A 74 -7.70 -8.04 5.53
CA ILE A 74 -9.01 -8.65 5.82
C ILE A 74 -9.07 -10.07 5.23
N ARG A 75 -8.66 -10.24 3.98
CA ARG A 75 -8.63 -11.57 3.33
C ARG A 75 -7.75 -12.57 4.08
N ASN A 76 -6.59 -12.13 4.56
CA ASN A 76 -5.68 -12.96 5.33
C ASN A 76 -6.25 -13.30 6.72
N GLN A 77 -6.88 -12.35 7.40
CA GLN A 77 -7.57 -12.59 8.66
C GLN A 77 -8.69 -13.62 8.50
N LEU A 78 -9.55 -13.47 7.50
CA LEU A 78 -10.61 -14.44 7.21
C LEU A 78 -10.02 -15.84 6.96
N LYS A 79 -8.98 -15.96 6.14
CA LYS A 79 -8.29 -17.24 5.92
C LYS A 79 -7.77 -17.87 7.22
N SER A 80 -7.25 -17.06 8.14
CA SER A 80 -6.74 -17.56 9.43
C SER A 80 -7.83 -18.05 10.38
N ILE A 81 -9.07 -17.55 10.24
CA ILE A 81 -10.21 -17.97 11.05
C ILE A 81 -10.79 -19.29 10.55
N PHE A 82 -10.75 -19.51 9.24
CA PHE A 82 -11.29 -20.71 8.58
C PHE A 82 -10.25 -21.81 8.30
N ALA A 83 -9.02 -21.66 8.80
CA ALA A 83 -7.94 -22.66 8.70
C ALA A 83 -7.79 -23.42 10.03
#